data_AF-A0A528A292-F1
#
_entry.id   AF-A0A528A292-F1
#
_cell.length_a   1.000
_cell.length_b   1.000
_cell.length_c   1.000
_cell.angle_alpha   90.00
_cell.angle_beta   90.00
_cell.angle_gamma   90.00
#
_symmetry.space_group_name_H-M   'P 1'
#
loop_
_entity.id
_entity.type
_entity.pdbx_description
1 polymer ?
#
loop_
_entity_poly.entity_id
_entity_poly.type
_entity_poly.pdbx_seq_one_letter_code
_entity_poly.pdbx_strand_id
1 'polypeptide(L)'
;FGVPGAAINPFYSALKARGTIRHILARHVEAASHMAEGYTRAKSGNIGLCIGTSGPAGTDMITGLYSAAADSIPILCITGQAPRARLNKEDFQAVDIAAIAAPVAKWAVTVMEPYLVPMALQKAFHLMRSSRPGPVLIDLPVDVQLAEIEFDIDAYEPLVPFKPAMSRSQAEKALKMLNAAEKPVIVAGGGIINADASDLLIEFAEITGAPVIPTLMGWGAIPDDHRLMAGMCGLQTSHRYGNATMLEADFVFGIGNRWANRHTGSVEVYTKGKKFIHVDIEPTQIGRVFAPDLGIVSDAGAALKMLLDVATEWKTARKLRDWSGWARECQSRKKTMKRKTHFDQVPLKPQRVYEEMNRAFGRDTTYVTTIGLSQIAGAQFLHVYKPRNWINCGQAGPLGWTLPAALGVRAADPQRN
;
A
#
# COMPACT_ATOMS: atom_id res chain seq x y z
N PHE A 1 14.11 -0.70 -13.08
CA PHE A 1 15.18 -1.44 -12.38
C PHE A 1 15.33 -2.79 -13.06
N GLY A 2 16.53 -3.38 -13.12
CA GLY A 2 16.63 -4.70 -13.74
C GLY A 2 18.03 -5.28 -13.81
N VAL A 3 18.09 -6.52 -14.32
CA VAL A 3 19.31 -7.27 -14.61
C VAL A 3 19.19 -7.81 -16.04
N PRO A 4 20.08 -7.39 -16.97
CA PRO A 4 19.99 -7.78 -18.37
C PRO A 4 20.37 -9.25 -18.57
N GLY A 5 19.98 -9.81 -19.71
CA GLY A 5 20.38 -11.14 -20.16
C GLY A 5 19.89 -11.42 -21.58
N ALA A 6 20.39 -12.49 -22.21
CA ALA A 6 20.21 -12.76 -23.64
C ALA A 6 18.74 -12.68 -24.09
N ALA A 7 17.82 -13.31 -23.36
CA ALA A 7 16.41 -13.38 -23.73
C ALA A 7 15.65 -12.04 -23.65
N ILE A 8 16.22 -10.99 -23.05
CA ILE A 8 15.60 -9.65 -22.92
C ILE A 8 16.43 -8.55 -23.61
N ASN A 9 17.52 -8.90 -24.30
CA ASN A 9 18.35 -7.94 -25.01
C ASN A 9 17.61 -7.09 -26.05
N PRO A 10 16.63 -7.61 -26.83
CA PRO A 10 15.86 -6.78 -27.76
C PRO A 10 15.14 -5.63 -27.04
N PHE A 11 14.51 -5.90 -25.90
CA PHE A 11 13.89 -4.87 -25.05
C PHE A 11 14.90 -3.83 -24.56
N TYR A 12 16.09 -4.25 -24.09
CA TYR A 12 17.15 -3.33 -23.68
C TYR A 12 17.72 -2.49 -24.83
N SER A 13 17.79 -3.06 -26.04
CA SER A 13 18.16 -2.34 -27.26
C SER A 13 17.16 -1.22 -27.55
N ALA A 14 15.86 -1.54 -27.52
CA ALA A 14 14.78 -0.57 -27.71
C ALA A 14 14.77 0.52 -26.62
N LEU A 15 14.99 0.14 -25.35
CA LEU A 15 15.13 1.10 -24.25
C LEU A 15 16.28 2.09 -24.49
N LYS A 16 17.45 1.56 -24.90
CA LYS A 16 18.63 2.38 -25.20
C LYS A 16 18.38 3.33 -26.36
N ALA A 17 17.76 2.83 -27.44
CA ALA A 17 17.43 3.64 -28.62
C ALA A 17 16.41 4.75 -28.29
N ARG A 18 15.41 4.46 -27.43
CA ARG A 18 14.42 5.45 -27.00
C ARG A 18 15.02 6.53 -26.11
N GLY A 19 15.97 6.21 -25.25
CA GLY A 19 16.76 7.18 -24.48
C GLY A 19 16.01 7.96 -23.38
N THR A 20 14.70 7.73 -23.17
CA THR A 20 13.88 8.46 -22.20
C THR A 20 13.71 7.75 -20.85
N ILE A 21 14.12 6.49 -20.74
CA ILE A 21 13.95 5.67 -19.54
C ILE A 21 15.30 5.42 -18.89
N ARG A 22 15.46 5.87 -17.64
CA ARG A 22 16.68 5.60 -16.85
C ARG A 22 16.66 4.15 -16.35
N HIS A 23 17.66 3.37 -16.77
CA HIS A 23 17.90 2.04 -16.22
C HIS A 23 18.80 2.11 -14.96
N ILE A 24 18.44 1.36 -13.92
CA ILE A 24 19.26 1.15 -12.73
C ILE A 24 19.53 -0.35 -12.65
N LEU A 25 20.81 -0.71 -12.82
CA LEU A 25 21.29 -2.08 -12.75
C LEU A 25 21.30 -2.55 -11.29
N ALA A 26 20.55 -3.60 -11.01
CA ALA A 26 20.60 -4.28 -9.73
C ALA A 26 21.71 -5.33 -9.72
N ARG A 27 22.09 -5.80 -8.51
CA ARG A 27 23.02 -6.92 -8.32
C ARG A 27 22.33 -8.25 -7.98
N HIS A 28 21.00 -8.24 -7.92
CA HIS A 28 20.14 -9.40 -7.78
C HIS A 28 18.73 -9.02 -8.27
N VAL A 29 18.01 -9.92 -8.92
CA VAL A 29 16.68 -9.64 -9.49
C VAL A 29 15.62 -9.43 -8.40
N GLU A 30 15.70 -10.17 -7.29
CA GLU A 30 14.84 -9.91 -6.12
C GLU A 30 14.99 -8.46 -5.63
N ALA A 31 16.24 -7.96 -5.56
CA ALA A 31 16.50 -6.57 -5.21
C ALA A 31 15.91 -5.58 -6.24
N ALA A 32 15.98 -5.88 -7.54
CA ALA A 32 15.31 -5.07 -8.57
C ALA A 32 13.79 -5.02 -8.37
N SER A 33 13.18 -6.12 -7.97
CA SER A 33 11.74 -6.21 -7.70
C SER A 33 11.35 -5.36 -6.48
N HIS A 34 12.14 -5.37 -5.42
CA HIS A 34 11.91 -4.54 -4.23
C HIS A 34 12.23 -3.05 -4.46
N MET A 35 13.19 -2.71 -5.33
CA MET A 35 13.39 -1.33 -5.78
C MET A 35 12.15 -0.82 -6.52
N ALA A 36 11.53 -1.65 -7.37
CA ALA A 36 10.26 -1.30 -8.02
C ALA A 36 9.14 -1.06 -7.00
N GLU A 37 9.03 -1.89 -5.96
CA GLU A 37 8.05 -1.66 -4.88
C GLU A 37 8.31 -0.34 -4.13
N GLY A 38 9.56 -0.07 -3.75
CA GLY A 38 9.94 1.18 -3.10
C GLY A 38 9.59 2.41 -3.96
N TYR A 39 9.87 2.33 -5.26
CA TYR A 39 9.55 3.37 -6.23
C TYR A 39 8.04 3.64 -6.33
N THR A 40 7.22 2.58 -6.37
CA THR A 40 5.75 2.69 -6.36
C THR A 40 5.24 3.32 -5.06
N ARG A 41 5.76 2.89 -3.91
CA ARG A 41 5.27 3.34 -2.60
C ARG A 41 5.59 4.82 -2.34
N ALA A 42 6.71 5.31 -2.85
CA ALA A 42 7.25 6.64 -2.58
C ALA A 42 6.36 7.81 -3.05
N LYS A 43 5.63 7.66 -4.15
CA LYS A 43 4.85 8.76 -4.75
C LYS A 43 3.56 8.25 -5.37
N SER A 44 2.48 8.99 -5.17
CA SER A 44 1.19 8.70 -5.82
C SER A 44 1.33 8.64 -7.34
N GLY A 45 0.62 7.71 -7.96
CA GLY A 45 0.64 7.50 -9.41
C GLY A 45 1.83 6.72 -9.98
N ASN A 46 2.92 6.54 -9.22
CA ASN A 46 4.08 5.77 -9.65
C ASN A 46 3.75 4.29 -9.86
N ILE A 47 4.39 3.69 -10.86
CA ILE A 47 4.45 2.24 -11.07
C ILE A 47 5.92 1.89 -11.29
N GLY A 48 6.49 1.11 -10.38
CA GLY A 48 7.85 0.59 -10.49
C GLY A 48 7.93 -0.54 -11.51
N LEU A 49 8.98 -0.50 -12.33
CA LEU A 49 9.26 -1.53 -13.34
C LEU A 49 10.46 -2.38 -12.91
N CYS A 50 10.30 -3.70 -12.93
CA CYS A 50 11.36 -4.69 -12.76
C CYS A 50 11.55 -5.46 -14.07
N ILE A 51 12.78 -5.49 -14.59
CA ILE A 51 13.11 -6.13 -15.86
C ILE A 51 14.16 -7.22 -15.61
N GLY A 52 13.93 -8.40 -16.17
CA GLY A 52 14.85 -9.54 -16.08
C GLY A 52 14.88 -10.34 -17.37
N THR A 53 15.85 -11.25 -17.47
CA THR A 53 15.91 -12.23 -18.56
C THR A 53 14.89 -13.37 -18.34
N SER A 54 15.10 -14.53 -18.94
CA SER A 54 14.25 -15.71 -18.76
C SER A 54 14.61 -16.53 -17.51
N GLY A 55 13.88 -17.63 -17.31
CA GLY A 55 14.23 -18.67 -16.33
C GLY A 55 14.41 -18.12 -14.91
N PRO A 56 15.63 -18.18 -14.36
CA PRO A 56 15.90 -17.80 -12.96
C PRO A 56 15.55 -16.35 -12.64
N ALA A 57 15.63 -15.44 -13.61
CA ALA A 57 15.25 -14.05 -13.37
C ALA A 57 13.76 -13.92 -13.03
N GLY A 58 12.88 -14.66 -13.72
CA GLY A 58 11.45 -14.66 -13.40
C GLY A 58 11.18 -15.22 -12.01
N THR A 59 11.83 -16.34 -11.65
CA THR A 59 11.64 -16.97 -10.34
C THR A 59 12.15 -16.10 -9.18
N ASP A 60 13.21 -15.30 -9.40
CA ASP A 60 13.72 -14.34 -8.42
C ASP A 60 12.79 -13.12 -8.20
N MET A 61 11.80 -12.90 -9.08
CA MET A 61 10.80 -11.82 -8.91
C MET A 61 9.60 -12.24 -8.06
N ILE A 62 9.42 -13.54 -7.79
CA ILE A 62 8.19 -14.08 -7.17
C ILE A 62 7.94 -13.48 -5.78
N THR A 63 8.99 -13.30 -4.96
CA THR A 63 8.87 -12.65 -3.65
C THR A 63 8.41 -11.20 -3.76
N GLY A 64 8.92 -10.45 -4.76
CA GLY A 64 8.51 -9.07 -5.02
C GLY A 64 7.06 -8.97 -5.50
N LEU A 65 6.63 -9.87 -6.38
CA LEU A 65 5.22 -9.97 -6.81
C LEU A 65 4.31 -10.28 -5.62
N TYR A 66 4.66 -11.28 -4.80
CA TYR A 66 3.88 -11.61 -3.60
C TYR A 66 3.77 -10.41 -2.65
N SER A 67 4.89 -9.76 -2.33
CA SER A 67 4.93 -8.59 -1.45
C SER A 67 4.02 -7.46 -1.98
N ALA A 68 4.11 -7.16 -3.28
CA ALA A 68 3.31 -6.13 -3.91
C ALA A 68 1.81 -6.46 -3.91
N ALA A 69 1.45 -7.70 -4.25
CA ALA A 69 0.06 -8.16 -4.24
C ALA A 69 -0.53 -8.14 -2.81
N ALA A 70 0.24 -8.58 -1.83
CA ALA A 70 -0.17 -8.68 -0.44
C ALA A 70 -0.49 -7.31 0.18
N ASP A 71 0.25 -6.27 -0.22
CA ASP A 71 0.06 -4.88 0.21
C ASP A 71 -0.78 -4.03 -0.75
N SER A 72 -1.29 -4.63 -1.84
CA SER A 72 -2.16 -3.97 -2.82
C SER A 72 -1.49 -2.77 -3.52
N ILE A 73 -0.26 -2.95 -3.98
CA ILE A 73 0.49 -1.94 -4.75
C ILE A 73 0.90 -2.48 -6.12
N PRO A 74 0.96 -1.62 -7.16
CA PRO A 74 1.35 -2.07 -8.49
C PRO A 74 2.88 -2.04 -8.70
N ILE A 75 3.41 -3.14 -9.21
CA ILE A 75 4.69 -3.17 -9.94
C ILE A 75 4.49 -3.91 -11.25
N LEU A 76 5.24 -3.55 -12.28
CA LEU A 76 5.27 -4.25 -13.56
C LEU A 76 6.57 -5.03 -13.68
N CYS A 77 6.47 -6.35 -13.69
CA CYS A 77 7.58 -7.25 -13.99
C CYS A 77 7.56 -7.61 -15.48
N ILE A 78 8.70 -7.45 -16.16
CA ILE A 78 8.89 -7.86 -17.55
C ILE A 78 10.04 -8.87 -17.59
N THR A 79 9.76 -10.05 -18.12
CA THR A 79 10.76 -11.11 -18.32
C THR A 79 10.97 -11.37 -19.80
N GLY A 80 12.21 -11.65 -20.18
CA GLY A 80 12.49 -12.27 -21.48
C GLY A 80 12.17 -13.77 -21.42
N GLN A 81 11.99 -14.41 -22.57
CA GLN A 81 11.70 -15.83 -22.65
C GLN A 81 12.34 -16.48 -23.88
N ALA A 82 12.54 -17.80 -23.81
CA ALA A 82 12.92 -18.61 -24.97
C ALA A 82 11.93 -18.43 -26.15
N PRO A 83 12.34 -18.73 -27.40
CA PRO A 83 11.46 -18.63 -28.55
C PRO A 83 10.21 -19.51 -28.41
N ARG A 84 9.06 -19.03 -28.92
CA ARG A 84 7.76 -19.74 -28.83
C ARG A 84 7.84 -21.22 -29.24
N ALA A 85 8.56 -21.52 -30.32
CA ALA A 85 8.72 -22.87 -30.87
C ALA A 85 9.51 -23.86 -29.95
N ARG A 86 10.04 -23.38 -28.82
CA ARG A 86 10.88 -24.15 -27.90
C ARG A 86 10.42 -24.15 -26.44
N LEU A 87 9.32 -23.46 -26.11
CA LEU A 87 8.83 -23.34 -24.72
C LEU A 87 8.60 -24.71 -24.04
N ASN A 88 8.21 -25.73 -24.81
CA ASN A 88 7.94 -27.08 -24.31
C ASN A 88 9.05 -28.10 -24.61
N LYS A 89 10.29 -27.63 -24.81
CA LYS A 89 11.44 -28.47 -25.22
C LYS A 89 12.61 -28.44 -24.24
N GLU A 90 12.37 -27.97 -23.01
CA GLU A 90 13.44 -27.77 -22.02
C GLU A 90 14.59 -26.90 -22.57
N ASP A 91 14.24 -25.89 -23.37
CA ASP A 91 15.22 -24.95 -23.93
C ASP A 91 15.94 -24.22 -22.78
N PHE A 92 17.19 -23.81 -23.03
CA PHE A 92 18.03 -23.23 -21.99
C PHE A 92 17.34 -22.04 -21.31
N GLN A 93 17.20 -22.11 -19.98
CA GLN A 93 16.53 -21.11 -19.15
C GLN A 93 15.07 -20.82 -19.54
N ALA A 94 14.35 -21.79 -20.12
CA ALA A 94 12.90 -21.72 -20.30
C ALA A 94 12.18 -22.23 -19.04
N VAL A 95 11.22 -21.46 -18.54
CA VAL A 95 10.31 -21.86 -17.45
C VAL A 95 8.94 -21.25 -17.68
N ASP A 96 7.88 -21.93 -17.29
CA ASP A 96 6.51 -21.41 -17.32
C ASP A 96 6.29 -20.38 -16.19
N ILE A 97 6.90 -19.21 -16.36
CA ILE A 97 6.85 -18.13 -15.37
C ILE A 97 5.43 -17.57 -15.21
N ALA A 98 4.61 -17.61 -16.26
CA ALA A 98 3.23 -17.14 -16.20
C ALA A 98 2.41 -18.01 -15.23
N ALA A 99 2.52 -19.33 -15.31
CA ALA A 99 1.86 -20.23 -14.36
C ALA A 99 2.39 -20.07 -12.93
N ILE A 100 3.71 -19.92 -12.75
CA ILE A 100 4.33 -19.73 -11.44
C ILE A 100 3.88 -18.42 -10.78
N ALA A 101 3.79 -17.33 -11.54
CA ALA A 101 3.45 -16.00 -11.03
C ALA A 101 1.95 -15.77 -10.87
N ALA A 102 1.09 -16.54 -11.55
CA ALA A 102 -0.37 -16.36 -11.53
C ALA A 102 -1.00 -16.24 -10.13
N PRO A 103 -0.57 -17.01 -9.09
CA PRO A 103 -1.17 -16.90 -7.76
C PRO A 103 -0.80 -15.61 -7.00
N VAL A 104 0.25 -14.90 -7.43
CA VAL A 104 0.82 -13.74 -6.72
C VAL A 104 0.84 -12.47 -7.58
N ALA A 105 0.11 -12.46 -8.70
CA ALA A 105 -0.07 -11.31 -9.56
C ALA A 105 -1.55 -11.11 -9.89
N LYS A 106 -1.96 -9.85 -10.17
CA LYS A 106 -3.30 -9.60 -10.75
C LYS A 106 -3.43 -10.22 -12.13
N TRP A 107 -2.31 -10.29 -12.85
CA TRP A 107 -2.22 -10.92 -14.15
C TRP A 107 -0.76 -11.31 -14.42
N ALA A 108 -0.55 -12.54 -14.85
CA ALA A 108 0.71 -13.04 -15.37
C ALA A 108 0.44 -13.66 -16.74
N VAL A 109 1.23 -13.31 -17.75
CA VAL A 109 0.99 -13.76 -19.13
C VAL A 109 2.28 -13.90 -19.90
N THR A 110 2.38 -14.93 -20.76
CA THR A 110 3.35 -14.99 -21.85
C THR A 110 2.70 -14.47 -23.12
N VAL A 111 3.28 -13.44 -23.74
CA VAL A 111 2.74 -12.84 -24.96
C VAL A 111 3.12 -13.70 -26.16
N MET A 112 2.11 -14.32 -26.78
CA MET A 112 2.33 -15.30 -27.85
C MET A 112 2.33 -14.71 -29.26
N GLU A 113 1.86 -13.47 -29.43
CA GLU A 113 1.84 -12.79 -30.73
C GLU A 113 2.50 -11.41 -30.65
N PRO A 114 3.42 -11.05 -31.58
CA PRO A 114 4.10 -9.75 -31.59
C PRO A 114 3.14 -8.56 -31.50
N TYR A 115 2.06 -8.62 -32.27
CA TYR A 115 1.06 -7.54 -32.31
C TYR A 115 0.38 -7.32 -30.95
N LEU A 116 0.36 -8.30 -30.05
CA LEU A 116 -0.25 -8.18 -28.73
C LEU A 116 0.63 -7.47 -27.69
N VAL A 117 1.92 -7.19 -27.97
CA VAL A 117 2.81 -6.57 -26.98
C VAL A 117 2.29 -5.18 -26.51
N PRO A 118 1.91 -4.24 -27.39
CA PRO A 118 1.35 -2.96 -26.96
C PRO A 118 0.05 -3.12 -26.17
N MET A 119 -0.84 -4.02 -26.59
CA MET A 119 -2.13 -4.27 -25.93
C MET A 119 -1.96 -4.94 -24.57
N ALA A 120 -0.99 -5.84 -24.42
CA ALA A 120 -0.65 -6.44 -23.14
C ALA A 120 -0.18 -5.37 -22.15
N LEU A 121 0.68 -4.44 -22.59
CA LEU A 121 1.10 -3.31 -21.77
C LEU A 121 -0.07 -2.39 -21.41
N GLN A 122 -0.91 -2.03 -22.39
CA GLN A 122 -2.11 -1.21 -22.19
C GLN A 122 -3.05 -1.82 -21.14
N LYS A 123 -3.34 -3.13 -21.25
CA LYS A 123 -4.12 -3.89 -20.27
C LYS A 123 -3.44 -3.97 -18.90
N ALA A 124 -2.13 -4.17 -18.85
CA ALA A 124 -1.38 -4.22 -17.60
C ALA A 124 -1.53 -2.91 -16.81
N PHE A 125 -1.38 -1.75 -17.47
CA PHE A 125 -1.57 -0.44 -16.83
C PHE A 125 -3.00 -0.21 -16.34
N HIS A 126 -4.00 -0.66 -17.10
CA HIS A 126 -5.39 -0.65 -16.63
C HIS A 126 -5.54 -1.48 -15.35
N LEU A 127 -5.09 -2.74 -15.35
CA LEU A 127 -5.24 -3.65 -14.20
C LEU A 127 -4.49 -3.15 -12.97
N MET A 128 -3.29 -2.59 -13.15
CA MET A 128 -2.50 -2.03 -12.05
C MET A 128 -3.15 -0.81 -11.39
N ARG A 129 -4.03 -0.08 -12.10
CA ARG A 129 -4.70 1.14 -11.60
C ARG A 129 -6.18 0.93 -11.21
N SER A 130 -6.84 -0.10 -11.76
CA SER A 130 -8.25 -0.39 -11.55
C SER A 130 -8.52 -1.20 -10.28
N SER A 131 -9.61 -0.89 -9.58
CA SER A 131 -10.03 -1.54 -8.33
C SER A 131 -8.87 -1.61 -7.33
N ARG A 132 -8.71 -2.72 -6.60
CA ARG A 132 -7.55 -3.00 -5.76
C ARG A 132 -6.27 -3.11 -6.60
N PRO A 133 -5.29 -2.21 -6.45
CA PRO A 133 -4.04 -2.28 -7.19
C PRO A 133 -3.26 -3.55 -6.84
N GLY A 134 -2.41 -3.98 -7.77
CA GLY A 134 -1.57 -5.16 -7.58
C GLY A 134 -0.65 -5.37 -8.78
N PRO A 135 0.31 -6.28 -8.68
CA PRO A 135 1.38 -6.40 -9.65
C PRO A 135 0.94 -7.18 -10.90
N VAL A 136 1.66 -6.95 -12.00
CA VAL A 136 1.48 -7.66 -13.26
C VAL A 136 2.84 -8.19 -13.74
N LEU A 137 2.85 -9.40 -14.31
CA LEU A 137 4.00 -9.97 -15.00
C LEU A 137 3.68 -10.14 -16.50
N ILE A 138 4.56 -9.64 -17.36
CA ILE A 138 4.53 -9.85 -18.81
C ILE A 138 5.81 -10.57 -19.21
N ASP A 139 5.64 -11.76 -19.75
CA ASP A 139 6.71 -12.62 -20.25
C ASP A 139 6.79 -12.53 -21.79
N LEU A 140 7.97 -12.23 -22.31
CA LEU A 140 8.19 -11.87 -23.71
C LEU A 140 9.17 -12.85 -24.40
N PRO A 141 8.68 -13.80 -25.20
CA PRO A 141 9.54 -14.63 -26.05
C PRO A 141 10.44 -13.78 -26.95
N VAL A 142 11.70 -14.18 -27.09
CA VAL A 142 12.69 -13.39 -27.86
C VAL A 142 12.28 -13.21 -29.33
N ASP A 143 11.61 -14.19 -29.94
CA ASP A 143 11.11 -14.10 -31.31
C ASP A 143 9.89 -13.16 -31.43
N VAL A 144 9.12 -13.01 -30.35
CA VAL A 144 8.03 -12.02 -30.27
C VAL A 144 8.59 -10.60 -30.17
N GLN A 145 9.67 -10.41 -29.42
CA GLN A 145 10.31 -9.09 -29.28
C GLN A 145 10.98 -8.59 -30.57
N LEU A 146 11.45 -9.51 -31.43
CA LEU A 146 12.21 -9.18 -32.64
C LEU A 146 11.33 -9.03 -33.89
N ALA A 147 10.09 -9.50 -33.86
CA ALA A 147 9.19 -9.42 -34.99
C ALA A 147 8.75 -7.98 -35.27
N GLU A 148 8.64 -7.64 -36.55
CA GLU A 148 8.10 -6.35 -36.99
C GLU A 148 6.57 -6.33 -36.87
N ILE A 149 6.04 -5.20 -36.41
CA ILE A 149 4.61 -4.93 -36.34
C ILE A 149 4.34 -3.53 -36.88
N GLU A 150 3.16 -3.35 -37.46
CA GLU A 150 2.62 -2.01 -37.69
C GLU A 150 2.03 -1.49 -36.37
N PHE A 151 2.48 -0.32 -35.91
CA PHE A 151 1.94 0.30 -34.70
C PHE A 151 2.00 1.81 -34.81
N ASP A 152 0.81 2.43 -34.88
CA ASP A 152 0.66 3.87 -34.82
C ASP A 152 0.62 4.34 -33.36
N ILE A 153 1.70 5.00 -32.93
CA ILE A 153 1.82 5.54 -31.57
C ILE A 153 0.87 6.72 -31.33
N ASP A 154 0.50 7.46 -32.38
CA ASP A 154 -0.37 8.63 -32.26
C ASP A 154 -1.83 8.22 -32.04
N ALA A 155 -2.19 6.99 -32.45
CA ALA A 155 -3.50 6.39 -32.18
C ALA A 155 -3.59 5.68 -30.82
N TYR A 156 -2.52 5.65 -30.02
CA TYR A 156 -2.53 4.97 -28.72
C TYR A 156 -3.28 5.76 -27.65
N GLU A 157 -4.28 5.13 -27.04
CA GLU A 157 -5.04 5.70 -25.91
C GLU A 157 -4.94 4.83 -24.66
N PRO A 158 -4.58 5.36 -23.48
CA PRO A 158 -4.64 4.61 -22.22
C PRO A 158 -6.09 4.19 -21.89
N LEU A 159 -6.28 2.94 -21.45
CA LEU A 159 -7.57 2.50 -20.94
C LEU A 159 -7.92 3.21 -19.62
N VAL A 160 -9.18 3.66 -19.49
CA VAL A 160 -9.68 4.34 -18.29
C VAL A 160 -9.74 3.36 -17.11
N PRO A 161 -9.07 3.65 -15.97
CA PRO A 161 -9.14 2.80 -14.79
C PRO A 161 -10.54 2.77 -14.16
N PHE A 162 -11.00 1.59 -13.74
CA PHE A 162 -12.27 1.42 -13.05
C PHE A 162 -12.13 1.63 -11.54
N LYS A 163 -12.97 2.49 -10.96
CA LYS A 163 -13.06 2.74 -9.51
C LYS A 163 -14.53 2.89 -9.07
N PRO A 164 -15.04 2.05 -8.16
CA PRO A 164 -16.38 2.24 -7.59
C PRO A 164 -16.42 3.49 -6.71
N ALA A 165 -17.60 4.10 -6.56
CA ALA A 165 -17.78 5.33 -5.78
C ALA A 165 -18.99 5.22 -4.85
N MET A 166 -18.82 5.72 -3.62
CA MET A 166 -19.88 5.81 -2.62
C MET A 166 -21.01 6.73 -3.10
N SER A 167 -22.26 6.27 -2.96
CA SER A 167 -23.44 7.10 -3.19
C SER A 167 -23.72 8.02 -2.01
N ARG A 168 -24.45 9.11 -2.25
CA ARG A 168 -24.91 10.00 -1.17
C ARG A 168 -25.73 9.27 -0.11
N SER A 169 -26.62 8.35 -0.51
CA SER A 169 -27.46 7.58 0.43
C SER A 169 -26.63 6.65 1.33
N GLN A 170 -25.54 6.07 0.80
CA GLN A 170 -24.58 5.31 1.59
C GLN A 170 -23.84 6.20 2.60
N ALA A 171 -23.38 7.38 2.17
CA ALA A 171 -22.72 8.35 3.05
C ALA A 171 -23.64 8.83 4.18
N GLU A 172 -24.89 9.19 3.87
CA GLU A 172 -25.89 9.56 4.87
C GLU A 172 -26.15 8.42 5.85
N LYS A 173 -26.28 7.17 5.38
CA LYS A 173 -26.47 6.02 6.25
C LYS A 173 -25.27 5.80 7.18
N ALA A 174 -24.06 5.90 6.65
CA ALA A 174 -22.83 5.79 7.42
C ALA A 174 -22.72 6.88 8.50
N LEU A 175 -23.02 8.13 8.14
CA LEU A 175 -23.02 9.25 9.08
C LEU A 175 -24.12 9.14 10.13
N LYS A 176 -25.31 8.62 9.80
CA LYS A 176 -26.36 8.34 10.81
C LYS A 176 -25.84 7.36 11.87
N MET A 177 -25.14 6.31 11.43
CA MET A 177 -24.57 5.31 12.34
C MET A 177 -23.42 5.89 13.18
N LEU A 178 -22.51 6.65 12.56
CA LEU A 178 -21.44 7.37 13.27
C LEU A 178 -22.01 8.31 14.33
N ASN A 179 -23.02 9.12 13.97
CA ASN A 179 -23.62 10.12 14.86
C ASN A 179 -24.34 9.53 16.08
N ALA A 180 -24.80 8.28 15.97
CA ALA A 180 -25.42 7.55 17.08
C ALA A 180 -24.39 6.99 18.08
N ALA A 181 -23.11 6.89 17.70
CA ALA A 181 -22.05 6.37 18.55
C ALA A 181 -21.62 7.36 19.65
N GLU A 182 -21.21 6.83 20.80
CA GLU A 182 -20.71 7.62 21.92
C GLU A 182 -19.18 7.78 21.88
N LYS A 183 -18.48 6.73 21.48
CA LYS A 183 -17.01 6.65 21.45
C LYS A 183 -16.52 6.13 20.09
N PRO A 184 -16.80 6.83 18.97
CA PRO A 184 -16.38 6.37 17.66
C PRO A 184 -14.88 6.51 17.44
N VAL A 185 -14.34 5.63 16.60
CA VAL A 185 -13.00 5.76 16.03
C VAL A 185 -13.03 5.51 14.52
N ILE A 186 -12.23 6.26 13.77
CA ILE A 186 -11.95 6.01 12.34
C ILE A 186 -10.71 5.13 12.25
N VAL A 187 -10.80 3.99 11.55
CA VAL A 187 -9.64 3.16 11.22
C VAL A 187 -9.17 3.49 9.80
N ALA A 188 -8.02 4.14 9.69
CA ALA A 188 -7.44 4.59 8.43
C ALA A 188 -6.48 3.54 7.87
N GLY A 189 -6.87 2.90 6.76
CA GLY A 189 -6.07 1.88 6.09
C GLY A 189 -5.15 2.40 4.99
N GLY A 190 -4.31 1.51 4.45
CA GLY A 190 -3.44 1.81 3.30
C GLY A 190 -4.19 2.18 2.03
N GLY A 191 -5.48 1.84 1.92
CA GLY A 191 -6.36 2.27 0.83
C GLY A 191 -6.51 3.78 0.73
N ILE A 192 -6.41 4.52 1.84
CA ILE A 192 -6.42 5.99 1.84
C ILE A 192 -5.13 6.55 1.22
N ILE A 193 -3.99 5.92 1.53
CA ILE A 193 -2.70 6.27 0.90
C ILE A 193 -2.74 5.96 -0.59
N ASN A 194 -3.26 4.78 -0.98
CA ASN A 194 -3.40 4.38 -2.39
C ASN A 194 -4.34 5.30 -3.19
N ALA A 195 -5.42 5.79 -2.57
CA ALA A 195 -6.34 6.75 -3.18
C ALA A 195 -5.85 8.20 -3.14
N ASP A 196 -4.67 8.45 -2.56
CA ASP A 196 -4.09 9.79 -2.39
C ASP A 196 -5.01 10.76 -1.63
N ALA A 197 -5.69 10.24 -0.60
CA ALA A 197 -6.82 10.90 0.05
C ALA A 197 -6.56 11.27 1.52
N SER A 198 -5.29 11.50 1.88
CA SER A 198 -4.92 11.80 3.28
C SER A 198 -5.48 13.15 3.74
N ASP A 199 -5.46 14.18 2.88
CA ASP A 199 -6.01 15.50 3.21
C ASP A 199 -7.52 15.42 3.44
N LEU A 200 -8.25 14.69 2.58
CA LEU A 200 -9.68 14.43 2.76
C LEU A 200 -9.99 13.68 4.06
N LEU A 201 -9.14 12.72 4.47
CA LEU A 201 -9.28 12.04 5.76
C LEU A 201 -9.13 13.01 6.93
N ILE A 202 -8.13 13.90 6.86
CA ILE A 202 -7.87 14.90 7.90
C ILE A 202 -9.09 15.83 8.01
N GLU A 203 -9.53 16.41 6.90
CA GLU A 203 -10.71 17.29 6.86
C GLU A 203 -11.96 16.57 7.39
N PHE A 204 -12.22 15.34 6.97
CA PHE A 204 -13.35 14.55 7.46
C PHE A 204 -13.27 14.30 8.98
N ALA A 205 -12.09 13.94 9.49
CA ALA A 205 -11.87 13.75 10.92
C ALA A 205 -12.04 15.06 11.70
N GLU A 206 -11.63 16.20 11.16
CA GLU A 206 -11.79 17.51 11.79
C GLU A 206 -13.22 18.05 11.77
N ILE A 207 -13.96 17.79 10.69
CA ILE A 207 -15.38 18.16 10.58
C ILE A 207 -16.21 17.34 11.58
N THR A 208 -15.95 16.03 11.67
CA THR A 208 -16.66 15.14 12.58
C THR A 208 -16.18 15.25 14.02
N GLY A 209 -14.88 15.50 14.25
CA GLY A 209 -14.26 15.43 15.57
C GLY A 209 -13.90 14.01 16.03
N ALA A 210 -14.02 13.00 15.16
CA ALA A 210 -13.79 11.60 15.50
C ALA A 210 -12.27 11.28 15.56
N PRO A 211 -11.78 10.62 16.63
CA PRO A 211 -10.39 10.15 16.71
C PRO A 211 -10.04 9.14 15.62
N VAL A 212 -8.79 9.16 15.15
CA VAL A 212 -8.27 8.34 14.05
C VAL A 212 -7.21 7.36 14.56
N ILE A 213 -7.34 6.10 14.15
CA ILE A 213 -6.41 5.00 14.37
C ILE A 213 -5.90 4.54 12.99
N PRO A 214 -4.72 4.97 12.54
CA PRO A 214 -4.13 4.40 11.35
C PRO A 214 -3.73 2.95 11.59
N THR A 215 -3.90 2.12 10.57
CA THR A 215 -3.19 0.82 10.48
C THR A 215 -1.71 1.07 10.17
N LEU A 216 -0.85 0.06 10.31
CA LEU A 216 0.57 0.18 9.91
C LEU A 216 0.74 0.65 8.46
N MET A 217 -0.17 0.23 7.55
CA MET A 217 -0.14 0.60 6.14
C MET A 217 -0.77 1.98 5.85
N GLY A 218 -1.58 2.51 6.77
CA GLY A 218 -2.14 3.85 6.70
C GLY A 218 -1.38 4.87 7.56
N TRP A 219 -0.27 4.47 8.18
CA TRP A 219 0.47 5.34 9.09
C TRP A 219 1.09 6.53 8.33
N GLY A 220 0.82 7.73 8.83
CA GLY A 220 1.10 8.99 8.14
C GLY A 220 -0.08 9.58 7.36
N ALA A 221 -1.20 8.87 7.17
CA ALA A 221 -2.41 9.44 6.57
C ALA A 221 -3.02 10.57 7.41
N ILE A 222 -2.71 10.58 8.71
CA ILE A 222 -2.91 11.69 9.63
C ILE A 222 -1.59 11.89 10.40
N PRO A 223 -1.10 13.12 10.60
CA PRO A 223 0.17 13.33 11.30
C PRO A 223 0.13 12.83 12.75
N ASP A 224 1.25 12.25 13.23
CA ASP A 224 1.32 11.70 14.59
C ASP A 224 1.11 12.72 15.71
N ASP A 225 1.37 14.00 15.45
CA ASP A 225 1.14 15.11 16.38
C ASP A 225 -0.27 15.71 16.26
N HIS A 226 -1.10 15.24 15.32
CA HIS A 226 -2.45 15.73 15.17
C HIS A 226 -3.33 15.39 16.38
N ARG A 227 -4.17 16.35 16.79
CA ARG A 227 -5.02 16.24 18.00
C ARG A 227 -6.05 15.10 17.96
N LEU A 228 -6.34 14.54 16.79
CA LEU A 228 -7.24 13.37 16.63
C LEU A 228 -6.49 12.06 16.38
N MET A 229 -5.17 12.08 16.21
CA MET A 229 -4.40 10.85 16.05
C MET A 229 -4.30 10.12 17.40
N ALA A 230 -5.02 9.00 17.53
CA ALA A 230 -5.21 8.22 18.75
C ALA A 230 -4.24 7.01 18.88
N GLY A 231 -3.25 6.90 17.99
CA GLY A 231 -2.28 5.81 17.96
C GLY A 231 -2.67 4.67 17.04
N MET A 232 -1.71 3.78 16.78
CA MET A 232 -1.93 2.51 16.10
C MET A 232 -2.40 1.41 17.06
N CYS A 233 -3.27 0.53 16.56
CA CYS A 233 -3.80 -0.66 17.24
C CYS A 233 -3.19 -1.95 16.66
N GLY A 234 -3.06 -2.99 17.49
CA GLY A 234 -2.62 -4.32 17.05
C GLY A 234 -1.81 -5.10 18.09
N LEU A 235 -1.28 -6.26 17.66
CA LEU A 235 -0.57 -7.21 18.51
C LEU A 235 0.90 -6.82 18.75
N GLN A 236 1.55 -6.22 17.75
CA GLN A 236 2.98 -5.92 17.78
C GLN A 236 3.24 -4.45 17.45
N THR A 237 2.93 -4.00 16.24
CA THR A 237 3.17 -2.62 15.77
C THR A 237 2.06 -1.70 16.25
N SER A 238 1.96 -1.51 17.56
CA SER A 238 0.86 -0.82 18.22
C SER A 238 1.33 -0.06 19.46
N HIS A 239 0.53 0.91 19.88
CA HIS A 239 0.74 1.59 21.14
C HIS A 239 -0.25 1.10 22.19
N ARG A 240 0.16 1.15 23.46
CA ARG A 240 -0.72 0.80 24.60
C ARG A 240 -2.00 1.64 24.58
N TYR A 241 -1.87 2.93 24.29
CA TYR A 241 -2.99 3.87 24.18
C TYR A 241 -3.88 3.62 22.96
N GLY A 242 -3.33 3.14 21.84
CA GLY A 242 -4.11 2.78 20.66
C GLY A 242 -5.00 1.57 20.93
N ASN A 243 -4.44 0.52 21.53
CA ASN A 243 -5.21 -0.66 21.93
C ASN A 243 -6.26 -0.33 23.00
N ALA A 244 -5.92 0.47 24.02
CA ALA A 244 -6.88 0.87 25.04
C ALA A 244 -8.02 1.71 24.48
N THR A 245 -7.73 2.65 23.57
CA THR A 245 -8.75 3.43 22.86
C THR A 245 -9.66 2.53 22.02
N MET A 246 -9.10 1.57 21.29
CA MET A 246 -9.89 0.63 20.49
C MET A 246 -10.83 -0.22 21.35
N LEU A 247 -10.37 -0.71 22.51
CA LEU A 247 -11.20 -1.51 23.42
C LEU A 247 -12.37 -0.71 24.01
N GLU A 248 -12.14 0.56 24.32
CA GLU A 248 -13.15 1.49 24.86
C GLU A 248 -14.16 2.00 23.81
N ALA A 249 -13.79 1.98 22.53
CA ALA A 249 -14.67 2.42 21.45
C ALA A 249 -15.95 1.56 21.36
N ASP A 250 -17.06 2.16 20.94
CA ASP A 250 -18.33 1.46 20.67
C ASP A 250 -18.65 1.39 19.17
N PHE A 251 -17.85 2.09 18.34
CA PHE A 251 -18.05 2.18 16.91
C PHE A 251 -16.73 2.33 16.17
N VAL A 252 -16.56 1.55 15.10
CA VAL A 252 -15.35 1.56 14.26
C VAL A 252 -15.72 1.83 12.81
N PHE A 253 -15.24 2.96 12.28
CA PHE A 253 -15.39 3.33 10.89
C PHE A 253 -14.12 2.98 10.11
N GLY A 254 -14.08 1.77 9.54
CA GLY A 254 -12.97 1.33 8.69
C GLY A 254 -13.04 1.93 7.29
N ILE A 255 -12.00 2.66 6.89
CA ILE A 255 -11.88 3.27 5.56
C ILE A 255 -10.56 2.85 4.91
N GLY A 256 -10.64 2.15 3.79
CA GLY A 256 -9.47 1.69 3.02
C GLY A 256 -8.61 0.68 3.76
N ASN A 257 -9.13 0.04 4.80
CA ASN A 257 -8.42 -0.99 5.56
C ASN A 257 -8.95 -2.39 5.20
N ARG A 258 -8.11 -3.40 5.48
CA ARG A 258 -8.60 -4.76 5.74
C ARG A 258 -8.46 -5.06 7.23
N TRP A 259 -9.25 -5.97 7.75
CA TRP A 259 -9.17 -6.42 9.14
C TRP A 259 -8.04 -7.44 9.32
N ALA A 260 -6.80 -6.96 9.27
CA ALA A 260 -5.61 -7.80 9.33
C ALA A 260 -5.49 -8.54 10.68
N ASN A 261 -5.07 -9.81 10.65
CA ASN A 261 -4.89 -10.63 11.86
C ASN A 261 -4.03 -9.94 12.93
N ARG A 262 -2.91 -9.30 12.54
CA ARG A 262 -2.01 -8.59 13.48
C ARG A 262 -2.57 -7.24 13.99
N HIS A 263 -3.65 -6.74 13.37
CA HIS A 263 -4.39 -5.57 13.85
C HIS A 263 -5.51 -5.98 14.81
N THR A 264 -6.24 -7.05 14.49
CA THR A 264 -7.42 -7.47 15.25
C THR A 264 -7.09 -8.35 16.45
N GLY A 265 -6.12 -9.25 16.33
CA GLY A 265 -6.02 -10.39 17.24
C GLY A 265 -7.24 -11.31 17.10
N SER A 266 -7.79 -11.78 18.22
CA SER A 266 -9.09 -12.48 18.23
C SER A 266 -10.19 -11.53 17.78
N VAL A 267 -10.95 -11.96 16.78
CA VAL A 267 -12.06 -11.19 16.21
C VAL A 267 -13.14 -10.98 17.26
N GLU A 268 -13.40 -11.98 18.09
CA GLU A 268 -14.41 -11.93 19.16
C GLU A 268 -14.10 -10.83 20.18
N VAL A 269 -12.83 -10.68 20.57
CA VAL A 269 -12.39 -9.59 21.45
C VAL A 269 -12.48 -8.25 20.72
N TYR A 270 -12.02 -8.21 19.47
CA TYR A 270 -11.97 -6.99 18.66
C TYR A 270 -13.36 -6.40 18.39
N THR A 271 -14.37 -7.24 18.16
CA THR A 271 -15.72 -6.82 17.79
C THR A 271 -16.68 -6.68 18.98
N LYS A 272 -16.28 -7.11 20.18
CA LYS A 272 -17.15 -7.12 21.36
C LYS A 272 -17.73 -5.74 21.66
N GLY A 273 -19.06 -5.68 21.64
CA GLY A 273 -19.84 -4.49 22.00
C GLY A 273 -19.68 -3.31 21.04
N LYS A 274 -19.26 -3.55 19.79
CA LYS A 274 -18.97 -2.52 18.79
C LYS A 274 -19.77 -2.72 17.52
N LYS A 275 -20.08 -1.61 16.85
CA LYS A 275 -20.55 -1.61 15.46
C LYS A 275 -19.42 -1.26 14.49
N PHE A 276 -19.48 -1.82 13.29
CA PHE A 276 -18.46 -1.66 12.26
C PHE A 276 -19.04 -1.16 10.94
N ILE A 277 -18.44 -0.10 10.40
CA ILE A 277 -18.53 0.23 8.98
C ILE A 277 -17.23 -0.21 8.31
N HIS A 278 -17.34 -0.77 7.11
CA HIS A 278 -16.19 -1.12 6.30
C HIS A 278 -16.34 -0.58 4.87
N VAL A 279 -15.51 0.40 4.54
CA VAL A 279 -15.38 0.96 3.18
C VAL A 279 -14.11 0.39 2.55
N ASP A 280 -14.28 -0.40 1.49
CA ASP A 280 -13.17 -0.99 0.72
C ASP A 280 -13.48 -0.89 -0.78
N ILE A 281 -12.45 -0.77 -1.60
CA ILE A 281 -12.61 -0.72 -3.06
C ILE A 281 -12.91 -2.12 -3.63
N GLU A 282 -12.51 -3.17 -2.91
CA GLU A 282 -12.63 -4.57 -3.32
C GLU A 282 -13.80 -5.25 -2.61
N PRO A 283 -14.89 -5.61 -3.32
CA PRO A 283 -16.06 -6.25 -2.72
C PRO A 283 -15.71 -7.50 -1.89
N THR A 284 -14.75 -8.30 -2.36
CA THR A 284 -14.36 -9.57 -1.71
C THR A 284 -13.57 -9.37 -0.41
N GLN A 285 -13.18 -8.14 -0.07
CA GLN A 285 -12.55 -7.82 1.21
C GLN A 285 -13.57 -7.53 2.32
N ILE A 286 -14.79 -7.13 1.96
CA ILE A 286 -15.87 -6.83 2.91
C ILE A 286 -16.50 -8.14 3.37
N GLY A 287 -16.58 -8.36 4.69
CA GLY A 287 -17.09 -9.62 5.24
C GLY A 287 -16.09 -10.77 5.27
N ARG A 288 -14.88 -10.60 4.71
CA ARG A 288 -13.88 -11.67 4.56
C ARG A 288 -13.34 -12.21 5.88
N VAL A 289 -13.21 -11.35 6.90
CA VAL A 289 -12.70 -11.71 8.23
C VAL A 289 -13.82 -11.77 9.25
N PHE A 290 -14.73 -10.79 9.21
CA PHE A 290 -16.00 -10.78 9.92
C PHE A 290 -16.99 -9.88 9.17
N ALA A 291 -18.28 -10.10 9.38
CA ALA A 291 -19.34 -9.30 8.77
C ALA A 291 -19.43 -7.91 9.46
N PRO A 292 -19.31 -6.79 8.72
CA PRO A 292 -19.57 -5.47 9.26
C PRO A 292 -21.08 -5.19 9.35
N ASP A 293 -21.49 -4.26 10.21
CA ASP A 293 -22.87 -3.75 10.26
C ASP A 293 -23.25 -2.96 9.00
N LEU A 294 -22.26 -2.38 8.32
CA LEU A 294 -22.42 -1.77 7.01
C LEU A 294 -21.14 -1.93 6.17
N GLY A 295 -21.26 -2.60 5.03
CA GLY A 295 -20.22 -2.67 4.00
C GLY A 295 -20.51 -1.73 2.84
N ILE A 296 -19.52 -0.96 2.39
CA ILE A 296 -19.64 -0.05 1.24
C ILE A 296 -18.47 -0.27 0.29
N VAL A 297 -18.77 -0.57 -0.98
CA VAL A 297 -17.78 -0.71 -2.03
C VAL A 297 -17.47 0.66 -2.63
N SER A 298 -16.27 1.18 -2.41
CA SER A 298 -15.84 2.49 -2.93
C SER A 298 -14.32 2.66 -2.90
N ASP A 299 -13.77 3.39 -3.87
CA ASP A 299 -12.48 4.05 -3.73
C ASP A 299 -12.50 4.97 -2.50
N ALA A 300 -11.41 4.97 -1.71
CA ALA A 300 -11.36 5.67 -0.44
C ALA A 300 -11.43 7.21 -0.61
N GLY A 301 -10.87 7.75 -1.68
CA GLY A 301 -10.94 9.19 -1.98
C GLY A 301 -12.35 9.60 -2.40
N ALA A 302 -12.99 8.81 -3.26
CA ALA A 302 -14.40 9.02 -3.62
C ALA A 302 -15.33 8.94 -2.40
N ALA A 303 -15.10 7.96 -1.51
CA ALA A 303 -15.83 7.82 -0.27
C ALA A 303 -15.64 9.01 0.67
N LEU A 304 -14.39 9.41 0.92
CA LEU A 304 -14.08 10.53 1.82
C LEU A 304 -14.64 11.85 1.31
N LYS A 305 -14.60 12.09 -0.02
CA LYS A 305 -15.23 13.27 -0.62
C LYS A 305 -16.74 13.32 -0.34
N MET A 306 -17.45 12.23 -0.64
CA MET A 306 -18.90 12.15 -0.41
C MET A 306 -19.25 12.24 1.08
N LEU A 307 -18.46 11.61 1.96
CA LEU A 307 -18.62 11.71 3.41
C LEU A 307 -18.40 13.14 3.92
N LEU A 308 -17.38 13.82 3.42
CA LEU A 308 -17.06 15.20 3.79
C LEU A 308 -18.16 16.17 3.36
N ASP A 309 -18.69 16.02 2.14
CA ASP A 309 -19.79 16.83 1.63
C ASP A 309 -21.00 16.73 2.58
N VAL A 310 -21.47 15.51 2.88
CA VAL A 310 -22.63 15.29 3.76
C VAL A 310 -22.33 15.69 5.20
N ALA A 311 -21.13 15.44 5.73
CA ALA A 311 -20.76 15.82 7.08
C ALA A 311 -20.71 17.36 7.25
N THR A 312 -20.29 18.09 6.23
CA THR A 312 -20.25 19.56 6.22
C THR A 312 -21.67 20.14 6.25
N GLU A 313 -22.59 19.59 5.47
CA GLU A 313 -24.02 19.95 5.54
C GLU A 313 -24.58 19.71 6.95
N TRP A 314 -24.26 18.57 7.55
CA TRP A 314 -24.74 18.21 8.89
C TRP A 314 -24.13 19.07 9.99
N LYS A 315 -22.86 19.45 9.87
CA LYS A 315 -22.21 20.39 10.79
C LYS A 315 -22.90 21.75 10.75
N THR A 316 -23.15 22.27 9.55
CA THR A 316 -23.88 23.54 9.34
C THR A 316 -25.28 23.48 9.94
N ALA A 317 -25.98 22.36 9.74
CA ALA A 317 -27.30 22.11 10.31
C ALA A 317 -27.28 21.72 11.81
N ARG A 318 -26.11 21.75 12.48
CA ARG A 318 -25.91 21.36 13.89
C ARG A 318 -26.45 19.95 14.23
N LYS A 319 -26.31 19.02 13.30
CA LYS A 319 -26.74 17.62 13.43
C LYS A 319 -25.64 16.68 13.94
N LEU A 320 -24.37 17.08 13.82
CA LEU A 320 -23.24 16.29 14.31
C LEU A 320 -23.15 16.32 15.83
N ARG A 321 -22.99 15.15 16.44
CA ARG A 321 -22.71 14.97 17.85
C ARG A 321 -21.33 15.53 18.17
N ASP A 322 -21.18 16.12 19.36
CA ASP A 322 -19.88 16.55 19.86
C ASP A 322 -19.15 15.38 20.55
N TRP A 323 -18.00 14.98 20.00
CA TRP A 323 -17.10 13.99 20.59
C TRP A 323 -15.84 14.62 21.22
N SER A 324 -15.84 15.93 21.48
CA SER A 324 -14.69 16.63 22.07
C SER A 324 -14.23 16.01 23.40
N GLY A 325 -15.17 15.54 24.23
CA GLY A 325 -14.89 14.80 25.46
C GLY A 325 -14.13 13.50 25.19
N TRP A 326 -14.65 12.66 24.30
CA TRP A 326 -14.02 11.41 23.89
C TRP A 326 -12.62 11.64 23.28
N ALA A 327 -12.48 12.64 22.42
CA ALA A 327 -11.18 13.01 21.85
C ALA A 327 -10.16 13.42 22.93
N ARG A 328 -10.57 14.16 23.96
CA ARG A 328 -9.72 14.51 25.12
C ARG A 328 -9.29 13.27 25.91
N GLU A 329 -10.17 12.30 26.11
CA GLU A 329 -9.82 11.04 26.77
C GLU A 329 -8.77 10.26 25.98
N CYS A 330 -8.93 10.14 24.66
CA CYS A 330 -7.95 9.53 23.76
C CYS A 330 -6.58 10.20 23.87
N GLN A 331 -6.55 11.54 23.90
CA GLN A 331 -5.32 12.30 24.11
C GLN A 331 -4.71 12.09 25.51
N SER A 332 -5.55 11.95 26.55
CA SER A 332 -5.07 11.61 27.89
C SER A 332 -4.36 10.25 27.91
N ARG A 333 -4.97 9.20 27.32
CA ARG A 333 -4.35 7.87 27.17
C ARG A 333 -3.01 7.96 26.43
N LYS A 334 -2.96 8.70 25.32
CA LYS A 334 -1.74 8.91 24.52
C LYS A 334 -0.60 9.55 25.29
N LYS A 335 -0.92 10.49 26.20
CA LYS A 335 0.08 11.15 27.05
C LYS A 335 0.63 10.24 28.15
N THR A 336 -0.21 9.40 28.76
CA THR A 336 0.13 8.65 29.98
C THR A 336 0.59 7.21 29.74
N MET A 337 0.11 6.54 28.69
CA MET A 337 0.38 5.12 28.45
C MET A 337 1.61 4.89 27.55
N LYS A 338 2.69 5.65 27.75
CA LYS A 338 3.92 5.52 26.96
C LYS A 338 4.76 4.31 27.37
N ARG A 339 5.77 4.01 26.56
CA ARG A 339 6.84 3.05 26.86
C ARG A 339 8.14 3.84 27.07
N LYS A 340 9.01 3.38 27.98
CA LYS A 340 10.31 4.03 28.24
C LYS A 340 11.23 3.88 27.03
N THR A 341 11.91 4.97 26.67
CA THR A 341 12.89 5.01 25.57
C THR A 341 14.28 5.47 26.04
N HIS A 342 14.33 6.33 27.06
CA HIS A 342 15.58 6.85 27.59
C HIS A 342 16.29 5.82 28.48
N PHE A 343 17.36 5.25 27.96
CA PHE A 343 18.17 4.20 28.58
C PHE A 343 19.65 4.53 28.37
N ASP A 344 20.46 4.47 29.44
CA ASP A 344 21.90 4.79 29.43
C ASP A 344 22.80 3.55 29.51
N GLN A 345 22.22 2.34 29.42
CA GLN A 345 22.96 1.09 29.51
C GLN A 345 23.90 0.87 28.32
N VAL A 346 25.02 0.20 28.61
CA VAL A 346 25.97 -0.36 27.63
C VAL A 346 26.06 -1.88 27.85
N PRO A 347 25.80 -2.73 26.82
CA PRO A 347 25.46 -2.39 25.44
C PRO A 347 24.08 -1.71 25.30
N LEU A 348 23.93 -0.90 24.24
CA LEU A 348 22.78 -0.04 24.01
C LEU A 348 21.47 -0.84 23.93
N LYS A 349 20.44 -0.36 24.64
CA LYS A 349 19.06 -0.86 24.46
C LYS A 349 18.45 -0.29 23.18
N PRO A 350 17.80 -1.10 22.33
CA PRO A 350 17.33 -0.66 21.01
C PRO A 350 16.32 0.49 21.09
N GLN A 351 15.53 0.60 22.17
CA GLN A 351 14.56 1.68 22.36
C GLN A 351 15.21 3.07 22.36
N ARG A 352 16.46 3.17 22.83
CA ARG A 352 17.23 4.42 22.85
C ARG A 352 17.55 4.90 21.44
N VAL A 353 17.76 3.99 20.49
CA VAL A 353 18.04 4.33 19.08
C VAL A 353 16.89 5.15 18.48
N TYR A 354 15.65 4.71 18.66
CA TYR A 354 14.48 5.39 18.08
C TYR A 354 14.20 6.76 18.73
N GLU A 355 14.53 6.92 20.01
CA GLU A 355 14.49 8.24 20.66
C GLU A 355 15.45 9.21 19.98
N GLU A 356 16.69 8.80 19.75
CA GLU A 356 17.68 9.65 19.11
C GLU A 356 17.36 9.88 17.63
N MET A 357 16.79 8.91 16.92
CA MET A 357 16.31 9.11 15.54
C MET A 357 15.23 10.20 15.46
N ASN A 358 14.25 10.19 16.36
CA ASN A 358 13.20 11.22 16.41
C ASN A 358 13.77 12.61 16.73
N ARG A 359 14.92 12.71 17.42
CA ARG A 359 15.60 13.99 17.69
C ARG A 359 16.48 14.44 16.53
N ALA A 360 17.16 13.50 15.89
CA ALA A 360 18.15 13.78 14.84
C ALA A 360 17.50 14.10 13.50
N PHE A 361 16.37 13.48 13.18
CA PHE A 361 15.72 13.63 11.89
C PHE A 361 14.47 14.53 11.95
N GLY A 362 14.26 15.31 10.90
CA GLY A 362 13.18 16.29 10.83
C GLY A 362 11.80 15.67 10.55
N ARG A 363 10.78 16.54 10.49
CA ARG A 363 9.37 16.15 10.25
C ARG A 363 9.16 15.41 8.91
N ASP A 364 9.99 15.70 7.91
CA ASP A 364 9.85 15.19 6.55
C ASP A 364 10.53 13.85 6.28
N THR A 365 11.09 13.24 7.33
CA THR A 365 11.84 11.96 7.25
C THR A 365 10.98 10.83 6.74
N THR A 366 11.54 10.05 5.80
CA THR A 366 10.94 8.81 5.29
C THR A 366 11.66 7.60 5.88
N TYR A 367 10.94 6.84 6.69
CA TYR A 367 11.44 5.58 7.22
C TYR A 367 11.13 4.43 6.25
N VAL A 368 12.17 3.67 5.89
CA VAL A 368 12.07 2.45 5.09
C VAL A 368 12.48 1.28 5.95
N THR A 369 11.62 0.25 6.05
CA THR A 369 11.88 -0.92 6.90
C THR A 369 11.10 -2.15 6.40
N THR A 370 11.25 -3.27 7.09
CA THR A 370 10.67 -4.56 6.67
C THR A 370 10.01 -5.29 7.83
N ILE A 371 10.79 -5.97 8.67
CA ILE A 371 10.27 -6.91 9.67
C ILE A 371 11.27 -7.10 10.82
N GLY A 372 10.84 -7.74 11.89
CA GLY A 372 11.66 -8.11 13.04
C GLY A 372 11.49 -7.15 14.21
N LEU A 373 12.24 -7.42 15.29
CA LEU A 373 12.20 -6.55 16.49
C LEU A 373 12.60 -5.11 16.16
N SER A 374 13.47 -4.92 15.17
CA SER A 374 13.88 -3.61 14.65
C SER A 374 12.70 -2.81 14.10
N GLN A 375 11.87 -3.43 13.26
CA GLN A 375 10.69 -2.80 12.67
C GLN A 375 9.55 -2.67 13.69
N ILE A 376 9.34 -3.68 14.53
CA ILE A 376 8.30 -3.66 15.57
C ILE A 376 8.56 -2.52 16.55
N ALA A 377 9.78 -2.41 17.08
CA ALA A 377 10.14 -1.31 17.97
C ALA A 377 10.11 0.03 17.21
N GLY A 378 10.63 0.09 15.99
CA GLY A 378 10.54 1.27 15.14
C GLY A 378 9.11 1.81 15.03
N ALA A 379 8.14 0.96 14.69
CA ALA A 379 6.73 1.35 14.60
C ALA A 379 6.09 1.72 15.94
N GLN A 380 6.63 1.26 17.07
CA GLN A 380 6.14 1.61 18.40
C GLN A 380 6.69 2.94 18.94
N PHE A 381 7.83 3.40 18.43
CA PHE A 381 8.61 4.50 19.01
C PHE A 381 8.91 5.66 18.06
N LEU A 382 9.07 5.41 16.75
CA LEU A 382 9.26 6.48 15.76
C LEU A 382 7.95 7.25 15.55
N HIS A 383 8.08 8.44 14.96
CA HIS A 383 6.94 9.28 14.58
C HIS A 383 6.91 9.61 13.11
N VAL A 384 5.71 9.57 12.52
CA VAL A 384 5.49 9.84 11.09
C VAL A 384 4.44 10.94 10.92
N TYR A 385 4.74 11.90 10.06
CA TYR A 385 3.96 13.14 9.95
C TYR A 385 3.35 13.39 8.57
N LYS A 386 3.67 12.56 7.58
CA LYS A 386 3.18 12.68 6.20
C LYS A 386 2.85 11.31 5.61
N PRO A 387 1.91 11.22 4.65
CA PRO A 387 1.64 9.99 3.95
C PRO A 387 2.88 9.54 3.18
N ARG A 388 3.08 8.23 3.03
CA ARG A 388 4.23 7.63 2.31
C ARG A 388 5.60 7.93 2.94
N ASN A 389 5.64 8.41 4.18
CA ASN A 389 6.87 8.53 4.97
C ASN A 389 7.11 7.30 5.87
N TRP A 390 6.20 6.32 5.85
CA TRP A 390 6.42 4.97 6.36
C TRP A 390 6.32 3.98 5.21
N ILE A 391 7.47 3.51 4.72
CA ILE A 391 7.55 2.59 3.58
C ILE A 391 7.96 1.22 4.11
N ASN A 392 6.99 0.32 4.13
CA ASN A 392 7.10 -1.01 4.74
C ASN A 392 6.32 -2.05 3.93
N CYS A 393 6.81 -3.29 3.90
CA CYS A 393 6.15 -4.45 3.27
C CYS A 393 5.33 -5.25 4.30
N GLY A 394 4.19 -4.70 4.73
CA GLY A 394 3.55 -5.05 6.00
C GLY A 394 2.83 -6.41 6.04
N GLN A 395 2.40 -6.96 4.91
CA GLN A 395 1.76 -8.27 4.89
C GLN A 395 2.73 -9.43 4.68
N ALA A 396 3.67 -9.29 3.74
CA ALA A 396 4.62 -10.36 3.40
C ALA A 396 5.90 -10.32 4.26
N GLY A 397 6.46 -9.13 4.48
CA GLY A 397 7.68 -8.93 5.26
C GLY A 397 8.93 -9.71 4.83
N PRO A 398 9.30 -9.78 3.53
CA PRO A 398 10.47 -10.53 3.08
C PRO A 398 11.78 -9.89 3.58
N LEU A 399 12.62 -10.68 4.26
CA LEU A 399 13.96 -10.24 4.65
C LEU A 399 14.78 -9.87 3.42
N GLY A 400 15.58 -8.81 3.51
CA GLY A 400 16.33 -8.26 2.37
C GLY A 400 15.64 -7.10 1.64
N TRP A 401 14.38 -6.79 1.96
CA TRP A 401 13.60 -5.75 1.28
C TRP A 401 14.02 -4.31 1.59
N THR A 402 14.47 -4.01 2.82
CA THR A 402 14.70 -2.64 3.30
C THR A 402 15.64 -1.83 2.40
N LEU A 403 16.83 -2.36 2.09
CA LEU A 403 17.83 -1.66 1.29
C LEU A 403 17.39 -1.40 -0.16
N PRO A 404 16.95 -2.41 -0.95
CA PRO A 404 16.48 -2.17 -2.30
C PRO A 404 15.25 -1.26 -2.34
N ALA A 405 14.30 -1.40 -1.42
CA ALA A 405 13.16 -0.48 -1.37
C ALA A 405 13.61 0.96 -1.12
N ALA A 406 14.58 1.21 -0.23
CA ALA A 406 15.12 2.54 0.02
C ALA A 406 15.77 3.15 -1.25
N LEU A 407 16.50 2.34 -2.02
CA LEU A 407 17.04 2.78 -3.32
C LEU A 407 15.91 3.11 -4.32
N GLY A 408 14.83 2.34 -4.31
CA GLY A 408 13.61 2.61 -5.09
C GLY A 408 12.97 3.95 -4.73
N VAL A 409 12.84 4.24 -3.43
CA VAL A 409 12.32 5.52 -2.92
C VAL A 409 13.20 6.68 -3.39
N ARG A 410 14.52 6.55 -3.25
CA ARG A 410 15.47 7.59 -3.67
C ARG A 410 15.46 7.83 -5.18
N ALA A 411 15.21 6.77 -5.98
CA ALA A 411 15.06 6.89 -7.43
C ALA A 411 13.74 7.56 -7.83
N ALA A 412 12.66 7.38 -7.06
CA ALA A 412 11.38 8.04 -7.28
C ALA A 412 11.41 9.52 -6.90
N ASP A 413 12.18 9.87 -5.88
CA ASP A 413 12.28 11.22 -5.34
C ASP A 413 13.71 11.49 -4.82
N PRO A 414 14.58 12.06 -5.67
CA PRO A 414 15.95 12.41 -5.29
C PRO A 414 16.06 13.54 -4.25
N GLN A 415 14.96 14.10 -3.76
CA GLN A 415 14.97 15.06 -2.66
C GLN A 415 14.39 14.46 -1.37
N ARG A 416 13.93 13.20 -1.39
CA ARG A 416 13.40 12.56 -0.20
C ARG A 416 14.49 12.35 0.84
N ASN A 417 14.21 12.81 2.07
CA ASN A 417 15.03 12.63 3.27
C ASN A 417 14.73 11.31 3.97
#